data_AF-A0A3N4KXF9-F1
#
_entry.id   AF-A0A3N4KXF9-F1
#
_cell.length_a   1.000
_cell.length_b   1.000
_cell.length_c   1.000
_cell.angle_alpha   90.00
_cell.angle_beta   90.00
_cell.angle_gamma   90.00
#
_symmetry.space_group_name_H-M   'P 1'
#
loop_
_entity.id
_entity.type
_entity.pdbx_description
1 polymer ?
#
loop_
_entity_poly.entity_id
_entity_poly.type
_entity_poly.pdbx_seq_one_letter_code
_entity_poly.pdbx_strand_id
1 'polypeptide(L)'
;MAESSRKYQFMEMNTQRRAAGLRDKIPDIQKTLDTVTFLGSRNDSSKAIDATFELNDTLYAKAKINATDEVYLWLGANVMLSYPVDEAKKLLTGKLMAAKESLGNCEEDLDFLRQQITTLEVNTARLYNYEVTLKRKEKEEAEKAAEEDK
;
A
#
# COMPACT_ATOMS: atom_id res chain seq x y z
N MET A 1 -26.27 -7.44 -8.22
CA MET A 1 -25.49 -8.02 -7.09
C MET A 1 -24.13 -8.56 -7.54
N ALA A 2 -24.04 -9.41 -8.59
CA ALA A 2 -22.75 -9.87 -9.12
C ALA A 2 -21.83 -8.74 -9.62
N GLU A 3 -22.40 -7.68 -10.20
CA GLU A 3 -21.64 -6.50 -10.64
C GLU A 3 -21.01 -5.72 -9.47
N SER A 4 -21.71 -5.63 -8.32
CA SER A 4 -21.20 -4.97 -7.12
C SER A 4 -20.05 -5.76 -6.48
N SER A 5 -20.17 -7.09 -6.41
CA SER A 5 -19.08 -7.97 -5.91
C SER A 5 -17.80 -7.82 -6.74
N ARG A 6 -17.91 -7.80 -8.08
CA ARG A 6 -16.75 -7.57 -8.96
C ARG A 6 -16.10 -6.20 -8.75
N LYS A 7 -16.89 -5.15 -8.48
CA LYS A 7 -16.37 -3.81 -8.19
C LYS A 7 -15.55 -3.81 -6.90
N TYR A 8 -16.05 -4.44 -5.83
CA TYR A 8 -15.31 -4.53 -4.56
C TYR A 8 -14.03 -5.35 -4.67
N GLN A 9 -14.04 -6.47 -5.40
CA GLN A 9 -12.83 -7.27 -5.67
C GLN A 9 -11.78 -6.48 -6.46
N PHE A 10 -12.21 -5.69 -7.45
CA PHE A 10 -11.30 -4.83 -8.20
C PHE A 10 -10.69 -3.72 -7.32
N MET A 11 -11.50 -3.11 -6.46
CA MET A 11 -11.02 -2.13 -5.47
C MET A 11 -10.03 -2.75 -4.49
N GLU A 12 -10.32 -3.93 -3.95
CA GLU A 12 -9.43 -4.66 -3.04
C GLU A 12 -8.06 -4.92 -3.70
N MET A 13 -8.05 -5.44 -4.94
CA MET A 13 -6.81 -5.72 -5.66
C MET A 13 -5.97 -4.44 -5.89
N ASN A 14 -6.62 -3.32 -6.21
CA ASN A 14 -5.92 -2.04 -6.41
C ASN A 14 -5.36 -1.48 -5.10
N THR A 15 -6.14 -1.48 -4.03
CA THR A 15 -5.69 -1.03 -2.71
C THR A 15 -4.56 -1.92 -2.19
N GLN A 16 -4.62 -3.23 -2.44
CA GLN A 16 -3.57 -4.18 -2.07
C GLN A 16 -2.26 -3.89 -2.80
N ARG A 17 -2.30 -3.61 -4.11
CA ARG A 17 -1.11 -3.21 -4.88
C ARG A 17 -0.52 -1.89 -4.37
N ARG A 18 -1.36 -0.91 -4.04
CA ARG A 18 -0.92 0.36 -3.47
C ARG A 18 -0.24 0.15 -2.10
N ALA A 19 -0.85 -0.65 -1.23
CA ALA A 19 -0.30 -0.97 0.08
C ALA A 19 1.05 -1.71 -0.02
N ALA A 20 1.18 -2.66 -0.96
CA ALA A 20 2.45 -3.34 -1.21
C ALA A 20 3.55 -2.35 -1.65
N GLY A 21 3.26 -1.49 -2.62
CA GLY A 21 4.22 -0.47 -3.07
C GLY A 21 4.60 0.55 -1.98
N LEU A 22 3.72 0.83 -1.02
CA LEU A 22 4.05 1.65 0.15
C LEU A 22 4.92 0.90 1.16
N ARG A 23 4.64 -0.39 1.41
CA ARG A 23 5.46 -1.24 2.29
C ARG A 23 6.90 -1.39 1.79
N ASP A 24 7.09 -1.45 0.48
CA ASP A 24 8.43 -1.52 -0.11
C ASP A 24 9.18 -0.19 0.00
N LYS A 25 8.48 0.95 -0.18
CA LYS A 25 9.10 2.28 -0.16
C LYS A 25 9.41 2.82 1.22
N ILE A 26 8.63 2.48 2.24
CA ILE A 26 8.81 3.01 3.60
C ILE A 26 10.22 2.70 4.17
N PRO A 27 10.74 1.46 4.06
CA PRO A 27 12.11 1.15 4.47
C PRO A 27 13.17 1.96 3.74
N ASP A 28 12.99 2.22 2.45
CA ASP A 28 13.95 3.00 1.66
C ASP A 28 13.97 4.47 2.10
N ILE A 29 12.81 5.07 2.36
CA ILE A 29 12.71 6.42 2.91
C ILE A 29 13.34 6.49 4.30
N GLN A 30 13.12 5.47 5.15
CA GLN A 30 13.72 5.40 6.49
C GLN A 30 15.26 5.31 6.41
N LYS A 31 15.81 4.43 5.59
CA LYS A 31 17.27 4.32 5.38
C LYS A 31 17.87 5.63 4.88
N THR A 32 17.17 6.32 3.98
CA THR A 32 17.60 7.63 3.46
C THR A 32 17.62 8.67 4.58
N LEU A 33 16.57 8.72 5.41
CA LEU A 33 16.49 9.62 6.57
C LEU A 33 17.60 9.34 7.60
N ASP A 34 17.87 8.07 7.86
CA ASP A 34 18.92 7.65 8.79
C ASP A 34 20.30 8.06 8.27
N THR A 35 20.54 7.93 6.96
CA THR A 35 21.77 8.37 6.30
C THR A 35 21.94 9.89 6.38
N VAL A 36 20.89 10.67 6.08
CA VAL A 36 20.91 12.14 6.19
C VAL A 36 21.12 12.58 7.65
N THR A 37 20.49 11.89 8.60
CA THR A 37 20.67 12.18 10.03
C THR A 37 22.10 11.86 10.49
N PHE A 38 22.67 10.77 9.99
CA PHE A 38 24.07 10.41 10.25
C PHE A 38 25.03 11.45 9.69
N LEU A 39 24.81 11.92 8.45
CA LEU A 39 25.60 12.98 7.84
C LEU A 39 25.48 14.30 8.61
N GLY A 40 24.28 14.69 9.04
CA GLY A 40 24.04 15.90 9.82
C GLY A 40 24.53 15.86 11.27
N SER A 41 24.74 14.67 11.84
CA SER A 41 25.31 14.53 13.19
C SER A 41 26.82 14.76 13.26
N ARG A 42 27.48 14.93 12.11
CA ARG A 42 28.92 15.15 12.00
C ARG A 42 29.22 16.64 11.81
N ASN A 43 29.94 17.21 12.77
CA ASN A 43 30.50 18.56 12.67
C ASN A 43 31.79 18.56 11.82
N ASP A 44 32.25 19.75 11.42
CA ASP A 44 33.51 20.02 10.70
C ASP A 44 34.77 19.40 11.34
N SER A 45 34.71 19.04 12.62
CA SER A 45 35.79 18.39 13.35
C SER A 45 35.82 16.85 13.20
N SER A 46 34.86 16.27 12.48
CA SER A 46 34.72 14.82 12.33
C SER A 46 35.57 14.28 11.17
N LYS A 47 36.29 13.18 11.41
CA LYS A 47 37.19 12.55 10.42
C LYS A 47 36.45 12.16 9.13
N ALA A 48 37.03 12.41 7.97
CA ALA A 48 36.49 12.00 6.67
C ALA A 48 36.07 10.51 6.67
N ILE A 49 34.91 10.21 6.08
CA ILE A 49 34.39 8.83 5.98
C ILE A 49 34.96 8.20 4.73
N ASP A 50 35.59 7.04 4.88
CA ASP A 50 35.84 6.15 3.74
C ASP A 50 34.54 5.41 3.42
N ALA A 51 33.89 5.79 2.33
CA ALA A 51 32.69 5.14 1.82
C ALA A 51 33.00 4.43 0.50
N THR A 52 32.28 3.34 0.24
CA THR A 52 32.39 2.60 -1.02
C THR A 52 31.12 2.85 -1.81
N PHE A 53 31.24 3.53 -2.94
CA PHE A 53 30.13 3.89 -3.82
C PHE A 53 30.03 2.92 -4.99
N GLU A 54 28.82 2.52 -5.32
CA GLU A 54 28.51 1.69 -6.48
C GLU A 54 28.43 2.58 -7.72
N LEU A 55 29.33 2.37 -8.69
CA LEU A 55 29.25 3.00 -10.02
C LEU A 55 28.48 2.14 -11.01
N ASN A 56 28.51 0.83 -10.82
CA ASN A 56 27.80 -0.18 -11.61
C ASN A 56 27.63 -1.44 -10.72
N ASP A 57 26.75 -2.36 -11.10
CA ASP A 57 26.37 -3.57 -10.34
C ASP A 57 27.57 -4.45 -9.91
N THR A 58 28.73 -4.27 -10.55
CA THR A 58 29.99 -4.99 -10.24
C THR A 58 31.18 -4.06 -10.00
N LEU A 59 31.00 -2.74 -10.06
CA LEU A 59 32.07 -1.74 -9.94
C LEU A 59 31.82 -0.80 -8.76
N TYR A 60 32.73 -0.87 -7.80
CA TYR A 60 32.72 -0.04 -6.61
C TYR A 60 33.95 0.86 -6.54
N ALA A 61 33.79 2.12 -6.18
CA ALA A 61 34.90 3.04 -5.90
C ALA A 61 34.91 3.45 -4.44
N LYS A 62 36.11 3.55 -3.88
CA LYS A 62 36.32 4.13 -2.54
C LYS A 62 36.44 5.64 -2.67
N ALA A 63 35.67 6.37 -1.87
CA ALA A 63 35.76 7.81 -1.79
C ALA A 63 35.80 8.27 -0.33
N LYS A 64 36.49 9.39 -0.11
CA LYS A 64 36.52 10.09 1.18
C LYS A 64 35.47 11.19 1.18
N ILE A 65 34.50 11.09 2.08
CA ILE A 65 33.44 12.07 2.27
C ILE A 65 33.84 13.02 3.39
N ASN A 66 33.95 14.31 3.07
CA ASN A 66 34.15 15.38 4.05
C ASN A 66 32.79 15.86 4.59
N ALA A 67 32.80 16.60 5.71
CA ALA A 67 31.59 17.26 6.20
C ALA A 67 30.98 18.13 5.09
N THR A 68 29.68 17.96 4.85
CA THR A 68 28.95 18.64 3.78
C THR A 68 27.60 19.10 4.33
N ASP A 69 27.23 20.33 4.00
CA ASP A 69 26.02 20.97 4.54
C ASP A 69 24.77 20.76 3.66
N GLU A 70 24.96 20.26 2.44
CA GLU A 70 23.91 20.06 1.44
C GLU A 70 23.86 18.63 0.92
N VAL A 71 22.65 18.16 0.59
CA VAL A 71 22.37 16.82 0.08
C VAL A 71 21.50 16.93 -1.17
N TYR A 72 21.77 16.09 -2.16
CA TYR A 72 20.98 16.03 -3.40
C TYR A 72 19.89 14.96 -3.26
N LEU A 73 18.63 15.39 -3.40
CA LEU A 73 17.47 14.50 -3.30
C LEU A 73 16.79 14.37 -4.66
N TRP A 74 16.44 13.12 -5.02
CA TRP A 74 15.60 12.84 -6.18
C TRP A 74 14.12 12.91 -5.79
N LEU A 75 13.39 13.85 -6.38
CA LEU A 75 11.97 14.09 -6.07
C LEU A 75 11.01 13.34 -7.01
N GLY A 76 11.54 12.74 -8.07
CA GLY A 76 10.77 12.11 -9.14
C GLY A 76 10.68 13.00 -10.37
N ALA A 77 10.01 12.49 -11.43
CA ALA A 77 9.80 13.21 -12.69
C ALA A 77 11.09 13.80 -13.32
N ASN A 78 12.23 13.11 -13.18
CA ASN A 78 13.55 13.56 -13.63
C ASN A 78 14.06 14.86 -12.96
N VAL A 79 13.59 15.15 -11.74
CA VAL A 79 14.00 16.33 -10.97
C VAL A 79 14.84 15.92 -9.75
N MET A 80 16.04 16.50 -9.67
CA MET A 80 16.94 16.45 -8.52
C MET A 80 17.13 17.87 -7.99
N LEU A 81 17.06 18.05 -6.67
CA LEU A 81 17.25 19.35 -6.00
C LEU A 81 18.24 19.20 -4.84
N SER A 82 19.09 20.21 -4.64
CA SER A 82 19.93 20.31 -3.45
C SER A 82 19.12 20.91 -2.30
N TYR A 83 19.28 20.32 -1.12
CA TYR A 83 18.68 20.80 0.12
C TYR A 83 19.74 20.81 1.23
N PRO A 84 19.73 21.81 2.12
CA PRO A 84 20.47 21.74 3.36
C PRO A 84 20.07 20.51 4.17
N VAL A 85 21.00 19.91 4.92
CA VAL A 85 20.78 18.68 5.69
C VAL A 85 19.55 18.77 6.61
N ASP A 86 19.35 19.92 7.26
CA ASP A 86 18.21 20.14 8.17
C ASP A 86 16.86 20.19 7.45
N GLU A 87 16.81 20.79 6.26
CA GLU A 87 15.59 20.87 5.46
C GLU A 87 15.28 19.51 4.83
N ALA A 88 16.30 18.81 4.34
CA ALA A 88 16.20 17.44 3.84
C ALA A 88 15.62 16.51 4.91
N LYS A 89 16.09 16.62 6.16
CA LYS A 89 15.57 15.84 7.29
C LYS A 89 14.10 16.12 7.56
N LYS A 90 13.67 17.39 7.58
CA LYS A 90 12.26 17.77 7.75
C LYS A 90 11.40 17.23 6.61
N LEU A 91 11.86 17.38 5.36
CA LEU A 91 11.16 16.92 4.17
C LEU A 91 10.98 15.39 4.17
N LEU A 92 12.05 14.64 4.44
CA LEU A 92 12.02 13.18 4.51
C LEU A 92 11.15 12.68 5.66
N THR A 93 11.19 13.33 6.83
CA THR A 93 10.32 13.00 7.97
C THR A 93 8.85 13.20 7.61
N GLY A 94 8.50 14.32 6.96
CA GLY A 94 7.15 14.58 6.48
C GLY A 94 6.67 13.55 5.46
N LYS A 95 7.53 13.19 4.49
CA LYS A 95 7.22 12.13 3.52
C LYS A 95 7.03 10.77 4.17
N LEU A 96 7.84 10.44 5.17
CA LEU A 96 7.74 9.18 5.91
C LEU A 96 6.43 9.11 6.72
N MET A 97 6.04 10.20 7.37
CA MET A 97 4.76 10.28 8.07
C MET A 97 3.58 10.11 7.10
N ALA A 98 3.56 10.86 6.01
CA ALA A 98 2.50 10.76 5.00
C ALA A 98 2.43 9.37 4.35
N ALA A 99 3.58 8.71 4.12
CA ALA A 99 3.62 7.35 3.61
C ALA A 99 3.07 6.32 4.61
N LYS A 100 3.40 6.46 5.90
CA LYS A 100 2.88 5.60 6.98
C LYS A 100 1.38 5.80 7.17
N GLU A 101 0.90 7.04 7.18
CA GLU A 101 -0.52 7.37 7.24
C GLU A 101 -1.27 6.81 6.03
N SER A 102 -0.75 7.01 4.81
CA SER A 102 -1.36 6.43 3.61
C SER A 102 -1.35 4.90 3.63
N LEU A 103 -0.36 4.26 4.27
CA LEU A 103 -0.34 2.80 4.44
C LEU A 103 -1.45 2.36 5.41
N GLY A 104 -1.58 3.02 6.56
CA GLY A 104 -2.64 2.74 7.53
C GLY A 104 -4.03 2.88 6.91
N ASN A 105 -4.29 3.96 6.19
CA ASN A 105 -5.56 4.15 5.48
C ASN A 105 -5.83 3.03 4.46
N CYS A 106 -4.79 2.58 3.74
CA CYS A 106 -4.95 1.46 2.80
C CYS A 106 -5.23 0.12 3.51
N GLU A 107 -4.68 -0.09 4.70
CA GLU A 107 -4.95 -1.29 5.51
C GLU A 107 -6.39 -1.29 6.03
N GLU A 108 -6.86 -0.16 6.56
CA GLU A 108 -8.25 0.01 7.00
C GLU A 108 -9.24 -0.16 5.84
N ASP A 109 -8.96 0.44 4.69
CA ASP A 109 -9.76 0.28 3.47
C ASP A 109 -9.82 -1.18 3.01
N LEU A 110 -8.70 -1.93 3.10
CA LEU A 110 -8.67 -3.35 2.74
C LEU A 110 -9.56 -4.18 3.66
N ASP A 111 -9.50 -3.94 4.96
CA ASP A 111 -10.33 -4.67 5.92
C ASP A 111 -11.81 -4.35 5.75
N PHE A 112 -12.15 -3.08 5.48
CA PHE A 112 -13.51 -2.70 5.11
C PHE A 112 -13.98 -3.43 3.85
N LEU A 113 -13.18 -3.43 2.78
CA LEU A 113 -13.51 -4.08 1.51
C LEU A 113 -13.73 -5.59 1.68
N ARG A 114 -12.90 -6.27 2.47
CA ARG A 114 -13.04 -7.71 2.78
C ARG A 114 -14.36 -8.02 3.50
N GLN A 115 -14.73 -7.19 4.47
CA GLN A 115 -16.00 -7.33 5.19
C GLN A 115 -17.20 -7.11 4.25
N GLN A 116 -17.12 -6.12 3.35
CA GLN A 116 -18.17 -5.86 2.37
C GLN A 116 -18.33 -7.01 1.37
N ILE A 117 -17.22 -7.56 0.87
CA ILE A 117 -17.23 -8.74 -0.02
C ILE A 117 -17.92 -9.92 0.68
N THR A 118 -17.49 -10.24 1.90
CA THR A 118 -18.07 -11.35 2.69
C THR A 118 -19.57 -11.15 2.93
N THR A 119 -19.98 -9.94 3.31
CA THR A 119 -21.39 -9.61 3.57
C THR A 119 -22.25 -9.74 2.31
N LEU A 120 -21.75 -9.27 1.17
CA LEU A 120 -22.42 -9.41 -0.12
C LEU A 120 -22.55 -10.86 -0.55
N GLU A 121 -21.51 -11.66 -0.37
CA GLU A 121 -21.52 -13.09 -0.71
C GLU A 121 -22.56 -13.86 0.12
N VAL A 122 -22.58 -13.66 1.44
CA VAL A 122 -23.56 -14.28 2.34
C VAL A 122 -24.99 -13.85 1.98
N ASN A 123 -25.22 -12.56 1.72
CA ASN A 123 -26.55 -12.08 1.33
C ASN A 123 -27.00 -12.64 -0.03
N THR A 124 -26.06 -12.80 -0.97
CA THR A 124 -26.35 -13.42 -2.26
C THR A 124 -26.73 -14.89 -2.10
N ALA A 125 -26.01 -15.64 -1.25
CA ALA A 125 -26.33 -17.03 -0.94
C ALA A 125 -27.68 -17.18 -0.24
N ARG A 126 -28.01 -16.28 0.71
CA ARG A 126 -29.32 -16.26 1.38
C ARG A 126 -30.46 -15.99 0.41
N LEU A 127 -30.29 -15.03 -0.50
CA LEU A 127 -31.28 -14.72 -1.53
C LEU A 127 -31.52 -15.92 -2.44
N TYR A 128 -30.45 -16.57 -2.89
CA TYR A 128 -30.54 -17.78 -3.71
C TYR A 128 -31.24 -18.93 -2.97
N ASN A 129 -30.88 -19.17 -1.70
CA ASN A 129 -31.54 -20.18 -0.87
C ASN A 129 -33.05 -19.88 -0.68
N TYR A 130 -33.40 -18.61 -0.51
CA TYR A 130 -34.79 -18.18 -0.42
C TYR A 130 -35.54 -18.40 -1.75
N GLU A 131 -34.93 -18.07 -2.89
CA GLU A 131 -35.51 -18.31 -4.21
C GLU A 131 -35.75 -19.81 -4.48
N VAL A 132 -34.80 -20.67 -4.08
CA VAL A 132 -34.95 -22.13 -4.22
C VAL A 132 -36.07 -22.68 -3.35
N THR A 133 -36.23 -22.18 -2.12
CA THR A 133 -37.31 -22.65 -1.23
C THR A 133 -38.68 -22.20 -1.71
N LEU A 134 -38.82 -20.98 -2.25
CA LEU A 134 -40.04 -20.50 -2.93
C LEU A 134 -40.42 -21.41 -4.10
N LYS A 135 -39.49 -21.66 -5.03
CA LYS A 135 -39.73 -22.51 -6.20
C LYS A 135 -40.10 -23.96 -5.84
N ARG A 136 -39.60 -24.48 -4.72
CA ARG A 136 -39.99 -25.81 -4.21
C ARG A 136 -41.42 -25.81 -3.68
N LYS A 137 -41.79 -24.81 -2.88
CA LYS A 137 -43.16 -24.67 -2.37
C LYS A 137 -44.18 -24.51 -3.49
N GLU A 138 -43.90 -23.67 -4.49
CA GLU A 138 -44.78 -23.48 -5.65
C GLU A 138 -44.99 -24.79 -6.43
N LYS A 139 -43.95 -25.62 -6.56
CA LYS A 139 -44.06 -26.95 -7.18
C LYS A 139 -44.87 -27.93 -6.33
N GLU A 140 -44.62 -27.98 -5.03
CA GLU A 140 -45.39 -28.83 -4.10
C GLU A 140 -46.88 -28.44 -4.06
N GLU A 141 -47.19 -27.14 -4.14
CA GLU A 141 -48.57 -26.64 -4.23
C GLU A 141 -49.22 -26.99 -5.57
N ALA A 142 -48.47 -26.88 -6.68
CA ALA A 142 -48.95 -27.28 -8.00
C ALA A 142 -49.18 -28.80 -8.13
N GLU A 143 -48.33 -29.63 -7.53
CA GLU A 143 -48.48 -31.09 -7.49
C GLU A 143 -49.71 -31.50 -6.67
N LYS A 144 -49.95 -30.87 -5.51
CA LYS A 144 -51.16 -31.11 -4.69
C LYS A 144 -52.44 -30.71 -5.41
N ALA A 145 -52.45 -29.55 -6.08
CA ALA A 145 -53.61 -29.11 -6.88
C ALA A 145 -53.92 -30.07 -8.04
N ALA A 146 -52.89 -30.70 -8.64
CA ALA A 146 -53.07 -31.68 -9.70
C ALA A 146 -53.55 -33.07 -9.20
N GLU A 147 -53.32 -33.41 -7.93
CA GLU A 147 -53.87 -34.62 -7.30
C GLU A 147 -55.33 -34.44 -6.84
N GLU A 148 -55.74 -33.24 -6.43
CA GLU A 148 -57.12 -32.95 -6.01
C GLU A 148 -58.11 -32.85 -7.19
N ASP A 149 -57.63 -32.55 -8.40
CA ASP A 149 -58.45 -32.39 -9.62
C ASP A 149 -58.62 -33.72 -10.40
N LYS A 150 -58.23 -34.86 -9.80
CA LYS A 150 -58.18 -36.20 -10.42
C LYS A 150 -59.06 -37.21 -9.71
#